data_AF-A0AAD9ZHD4-F1
#
_entry.id   AF-A0AAD9ZHD4-F1
#
_cell.length_a   1.000
_cell.length_b   1.000
_cell.length_c   1.000
_cell.angle_alpha   90.00
_cell.angle_beta   90.00
_cell.angle_gamma   90.00
#
_symmetry.space_group_name_H-M   'P 1'
#
loop_
_entity.id
_entity.type
_entity.pdbx_description
1 polymer ?
#
loop_
_entity_poly.entity_id
_entity_poly.type
_entity_poly.pdbx_seq_one_letter_code
_entity_poly.pdbx_strand_id
1 'polypeptide(L)'
;MVKDNETVIEYASLIQLPTFVLIKSSEFNELVNMTAGELEEWLKQEQSESSGWEKGDGSGETIGHESGRKIIEILKKNPGKDPSEYEEDDLGHMRKVVSYCKRHLAQEEKAKQDTNSKSYKSLKNWGHDPLKT
;
A
#
# COMPACT_ATOMS: atom_id res chain seq x y z
N MET A 1 39.26 -3.49 -7.47
CA MET A 1 37.79 -3.43 -7.59
C MET A 1 37.22 -4.24 -6.46
N VAL A 2 37.03 -3.61 -5.31
CA VAL A 2 36.25 -4.19 -4.21
C VAL A 2 34.80 -4.03 -4.67
N LYS A 3 34.14 -5.14 -5.02
CA LYS A 3 32.69 -5.11 -5.23
C LYS A 3 32.08 -4.94 -3.85
N ASP A 4 31.23 -3.93 -3.71
CA ASP A 4 30.64 -3.49 -2.45
C ASP A 4 30.06 -4.67 -1.67
N ASN A 5 30.70 -4.98 -0.54
CA ASN A 5 30.35 -6.12 0.31
C ASN A 5 28.90 -6.03 0.84
N GLU A 6 28.32 -4.84 0.86
CA GLU A 6 26.91 -4.60 1.22
C GLU A 6 25.94 -5.31 0.27
N THR A 7 26.17 -5.22 -1.04
CA THR A 7 25.28 -5.84 -2.05
C THR A 7 25.24 -7.36 -1.90
N VAL A 8 26.37 -7.98 -1.54
CA VAL A 8 26.47 -9.44 -1.38
C VAL A 8 25.74 -9.92 -0.11
N ILE A 9 25.78 -9.10 0.94
CA ILE A 9 25.09 -9.38 2.21
C ILE A 9 23.58 -9.22 2.04
N GLU A 10 23.11 -8.19 1.32
CA GLU A 10 21.70 -7.97 1.04
C GLU A 10 21.10 -9.15 0.25
N TYR A 11 21.77 -9.58 -0.83
CA TYR A 11 21.35 -10.76 -1.59
C TYR A 11 21.33 -12.05 -0.76
N ALA A 12 22.31 -12.25 0.12
CA ALA A 12 22.35 -13.44 0.98
C ALA A 12 21.19 -13.47 2.00
N SER A 13 20.79 -12.32 2.53
CA SER A 13 19.66 -12.21 3.46
C SER A 13 18.31 -12.53 2.80
N LEU A 14 18.13 -12.13 1.53
CA LEU A 14 16.91 -12.38 0.76
C LEU A 14 16.72 -13.87 0.42
N ILE A 15 17.79 -14.65 0.25
CA ILE A 15 17.73 -16.09 -0.07
C ILE A 15 17.14 -16.92 1.11
N GLN A 16 17.20 -16.38 2.33
CA GLN A 16 16.66 -17.05 3.53
C GLN A 16 15.17 -16.78 3.75
N LEU A 17 14.58 -15.77 3.09
CA LEU A 17 13.15 -15.48 3.23
C LEU A 17 12.31 -16.41 2.33
N PRO A 18 11.13 -16.86 2.79
CA PRO A 18 10.23 -17.61 1.93
C PRO A 18 9.87 -16.80 0.67
N THR A 19 9.96 -17.41 -0.51
CA THR A 19 9.66 -16.75 -1.79
C THR A 19 8.28 -16.11 -1.83
N PHE A 20 7.30 -16.69 -1.12
CA PHE A 20 5.96 -16.12 -0.98
C PHE A 20 5.95 -14.76 -0.27
N VAL A 21 6.83 -14.53 0.72
CA VAL A 21 6.95 -13.23 1.40
C VAL A 21 7.52 -12.19 0.45
N LEU A 22 8.60 -12.53 -0.25
CA LEU A 22 9.26 -11.63 -1.22
C LEU A 22 8.32 -11.18 -2.34
N ILE A 23 7.54 -12.10 -2.92
CA ILE A 23 6.58 -11.77 -3.98
C ILE A 23 5.49 -10.83 -3.46
N LYS A 24 5.03 -11.01 -2.22
CA LYS A 24 3.94 -10.20 -1.67
C LYS A 24 4.39 -8.79 -1.28
N SER A 25 5.59 -8.65 -0.73
CA SER A 25 6.13 -7.32 -0.43
C SER A 25 6.45 -6.54 -1.69
N SER A 26 6.97 -7.19 -2.74
CA SER A 26 7.20 -6.53 -4.03
C SER A 26 5.90 -6.03 -4.66
N GLU A 27 4.87 -6.87 -4.72
CA GLU A 27 3.54 -6.48 -5.24
C GLU A 27 2.94 -5.28 -4.49
N PHE A 28 3.10 -5.24 -3.16
CA PHE A 28 2.66 -4.11 -2.36
C PHE A 28 3.43 -2.83 -2.72
N ASN A 29 4.75 -2.94 -2.83
CA ASN A 29 5.64 -1.82 -3.10
C ASN A 29 5.50 -1.26 -4.52
N GLU A 30 4.97 -2.04 -5.46
CA GLU A 30 4.58 -1.62 -6.81
C GLU A 30 3.21 -0.95 -6.83
N LEU A 31 2.22 -1.50 -6.11
CA LEU A 31 0.85 -1.00 -6.13
C LEU A 31 0.66 0.23 -5.24
N VAL A 32 1.36 0.34 -4.11
CA VAL A 32 1.35 1.53 -3.26
C VAL A 32 2.37 2.53 -3.82
N ASN A 33 1.87 3.45 -4.65
CA ASN A 33 2.66 4.44 -5.37
C ASN A 33 2.58 5.86 -4.76
N MET A 34 1.84 6.00 -3.66
CA MET A 34 1.85 7.21 -2.82
C MET A 34 2.88 7.09 -1.71
N THR A 35 3.62 8.16 -1.46
CA THR A 35 4.47 8.25 -0.27
C THR A 35 3.62 8.38 1.00
N ALA A 36 4.24 8.11 2.16
CA ALA A 36 3.57 8.30 3.46
C ALA A 36 3.01 9.73 3.62
N GLY A 37 3.79 10.76 3.23
CA GLY A 37 3.36 12.15 3.33
C GLY A 37 2.19 12.49 2.41
N GLU A 38 2.21 12.02 1.16
CA GLU A 38 1.10 12.24 0.23
C GLU A 38 -0.19 11.54 0.69
N LEU A 39 -0.05 10.34 1.25
CA LEU A 39 -1.19 9.61 1.80
C LEU A 39 -1.73 10.30 3.06
N GLU A 40 -0.87 10.83 3.94
CA GLU A 40 -1.30 11.64 5.09
C GLU A 40 -2.07 12.89 4.68
N GLU A 41 -1.59 13.61 3.67
CA GLU A 41 -2.28 14.80 3.14
C GLU A 41 -3.62 14.45 2.51
N TRP A 42 -3.69 13.31 1.83
CA TRP A 42 -4.92 12.80 1.27
C TRP A 42 -5.93 12.42 2.35
N LEU A 43 -5.50 11.69 3.39
CA LEU A 43 -6.42 11.18 4.42
C LEU A 43 -7.10 12.29 5.23
N LYS A 44 -6.50 13.49 5.32
CA LYS A 44 -7.09 14.67 5.99
C LYS A 44 -8.26 15.30 5.23
N GLN A 45 -8.58 14.84 4.02
CA GLN A 45 -9.62 15.44 3.19
C GLN A 45 -10.96 14.75 3.46
N GLU A 46 -12.05 15.52 3.50
CA GLU A 46 -13.42 15.01 3.70
C GLU A 46 -13.80 13.91 2.69
N GLN A 47 -13.33 14.04 1.45
CA GLN A 47 -13.55 13.06 0.40
C GLN A 47 -12.86 11.72 0.66
N SER A 48 -11.78 11.71 1.44
CA SER A 48 -11.11 10.48 1.88
C SER A 48 -11.89 9.81 3.00
N GLU A 49 -12.29 10.57 4.02
CA GLU A 49 -13.01 10.08 5.21
C GLU A 49 -14.31 9.35 4.83
N SER A 50 -15.05 9.88 3.85
CA SER A 50 -16.36 9.38 3.41
C SER A 50 -16.30 8.33 2.28
N SER A 51 -15.11 7.96 1.79
CA SER A 51 -14.97 7.08 0.63
C SER A 51 -14.81 5.60 0.99
N GLY A 52 -15.88 4.84 0.77
CA GLY A 52 -15.87 3.38 0.84
C GLY A 52 -16.97 2.83 1.75
N TRP A 53 -16.70 1.65 2.29
CA TRP A 53 -17.60 0.98 3.25
C TRP A 53 -17.23 1.37 4.66
N GLU A 54 -18.21 1.76 5.48
CA GLU A 54 -18.04 1.94 6.92
C GLU A 54 -17.62 0.64 7.59
N LYS A 55 -16.84 0.76 8.66
CA LYS A 55 -16.36 -0.39 9.46
C LYS A 55 -17.48 -1.07 10.25
N GLY A 56 -18.60 -0.39 10.49
CA GLY A 56 -19.73 -0.92 11.26
C GLY A 56 -19.47 -0.99 12.78
N ASP A 57 -18.43 -0.33 13.28
CA ASP A 57 -18.07 -0.24 14.71
C ASP A 57 -18.65 1.01 15.42
N GLY A 58 -19.49 1.78 14.72
CA GLY A 58 -20.10 3.01 15.23
C GLY A 58 -19.20 4.25 15.18
N SER A 59 -17.96 4.14 14.69
CA SER A 59 -17.05 5.30 14.54
C SER A 59 -17.36 6.20 13.34
N GLY A 60 -18.14 5.71 12.37
CA GLY A 60 -18.38 6.40 11.09
C GLY A 60 -17.20 6.31 10.12
N GLU A 61 -16.10 5.66 10.51
CA GLU A 61 -14.92 5.52 9.66
C GLU A 61 -15.09 4.42 8.60
N THR A 62 -14.54 4.67 7.41
CA THR A 62 -14.46 3.67 6.34
C THR A 62 -13.26 2.74 6.49
N ILE A 63 -13.42 1.49 6.03
CA ILE A 63 -12.36 0.47 6.01
C ILE A 63 -11.14 0.95 5.20
N GLY A 64 -11.38 1.66 4.09
CA GLY A 64 -10.31 2.22 3.27
C GLY A 64 -9.52 3.28 4.03
N HIS A 65 -10.21 4.17 4.75
CA HIS A 65 -9.57 5.23 5.52
C HIS A 65 -8.67 4.68 6.65
N GLU A 66 -9.15 3.67 7.38
CA GLU A 66 -8.33 2.95 8.37
C GLU A 66 -7.12 2.27 7.70
N SER A 67 -7.35 1.61 6.56
CA SER A 67 -6.28 0.95 5.80
C SER A 67 -5.19 1.93 5.39
N GLY A 68 -5.55 3.14 4.97
CA GLY A 68 -4.62 4.21 4.62
C GLY A 68 -3.68 4.57 5.78
N ARG A 69 -4.21 4.66 7.02
CA ARG A 69 -3.36 4.90 8.20
C ARG A 69 -2.36 3.78 8.45
N LYS A 70 -2.79 2.52 8.34
CA LYS A 70 -1.89 1.37 8.48
C LYS A 70 -0.81 1.34 7.39
N ILE A 71 -1.15 1.73 6.17
CA ILE A 71 -0.17 1.88 5.09
C ILE A 71 0.87 2.95 5.46
N ILE A 72 0.45 4.10 5.98
CA ILE A 72 1.38 5.16 6.45
C ILE A 72 2.32 4.61 7.52
N GLU A 73 1.82 3.85 8.49
CA GLU A 73 2.63 3.22 9.54
C GLU A 73 3.67 2.28 8.95
N ILE A 74 3.28 1.39 8.03
CA ILE A 74 4.18 0.45 7.35
C ILE A 74 5.26 1.20 6.56
N LEU A 75 4.88 2.23 5.79
CA LEU A 75 5.81 3.02 4.98
C LEU A 75 6.80 3.81 5.83
N LYS A 76 6.39 4.30 7.01
CA LYS A 76 7.27 5.00 7.95
C LYS A 76 8.21 4.06 8.69
N LYS A 77 7.72 2.87 9.04
CA LYS A 77 8.49 1.85 9.75
C LYS A 77 9.61 1.27 8.90
N ASN A 78 9.33 1.03 7.61
CA ASN A 78 10.29 0.45 6.67
C ASN A 78 10.36 1.28 5.37
N PRO A 79 11.00 2.46 5.40
CA PRO A 79 11.12 3.33 4.23
C PRO A 79 12.04 2.75 3.15
N GLY A 80 12.96 1.86 3.55
CA GLY A 80 13.87 1.13 2.64
C GLY A 80 13.20 -0.01 1.88
N LYS A 81 11.97 -0.39 2.27
CA LYS A 81 11.20 -1.50 1.69
C LYS A 81 11.91 -2.85 1.82
N ASP A 82 12.75 -3.02 2.84
CA ASP A 82 13.46 -4.28 3.10
C ASP A 82 12.45 -5.37 3.49
N PRO A 83 12.32 -6.46 2.71
CA PRO A 83 11.38 -7.53 3.02
C PRO A 83 11.57 -8.18 4.40
N SER A 84 12.77 -8.11 4.98
CA SER A 84 13.11 -8.68 6.29
C SER A 84 12.64 -7.84 7.48
N GLU A 85 12.32 -6.56 7.27
CA GLU A 85 11.87 -5.63 8.32
C GLU A 85 10.35 -5.60 8.50
N TYR A 86 9.59 -6.33 7.69
CA TYR A 86 8.14 -6.43 7.84
C TYR A 86 7.75 -7.46 8.90
N GLU A 87 6.87 -7.06 9.82
CA GLU A 87 6.27 -7.98 10.79
C GLU A 87 5.10 -8.75 10.18
N GLU A 88 4.64 -9.81 10.87
CA GLU A 88 3.53 -10.64 10.40
C GLU A 88 2.24 -9.84 10.17
N ASP A 89 1.95 -8.87 11.05
CA ASP A 89 0.79 -7.98 10.94
C ASP A 89 0.92 -7.04 9.73
N ASP A 90 2.13 -6.51 9.46
CA ASP A 90 2.42 -5.70 8.28
C ASP A 90 2.14 -6.52 7.01
N LEU A 91 2.71 -7.73 6.93
CA LEU A 91 2.51 -8.65 5.81
C LEU A 91 1.04 -9.04 5.65
N GLY A 92 0.32 -9.24 6.76
CA GLY A 92 -1.12 -9.51 6.77
C GLY A 92 -1.92 -8.38 6.13
N HIS A 93 -1.61 -7.13 6.48
CA HIS A 93 -2.28 -5.95 5.92
C HIS A 93 -1.86 -5.69 4.46
N MET A 94 -0.58 -5.79 4.13
CA MET A 94 -0.06 -5.62 2.77
C MET A 94 -0.76 -6.55 1.78
N ARG A 95 -1.03 -7.81 2.16
CA ARG A 95 -1.79 -8.76 1.33
C ARG A 95 -3.22 -8.28 1.05
N LYS A 96 -3.89 -7.66 2.03
CA LYS A 96 -5.23 -7.08 1.84
C LYS A 96 -5.17 -5.91 0.86
N VAL A 97 -4.17 -5.04 0.99
CA VAL A 97 -3.96 -3.90 0.10
C VAL A 97 -3.74 -4.36 -1.35
N VAL A 98 -2.80 -5.29 -1.57
CA VAL A 98 -2.53 -5.85 -2.91
C VAL A 98 -3.80 -6.44 -3.52
N SER A 99 -4.55 -7.23 -2.75
CA SER A 99 -5.79 -7.87 -3.21
C SER A 99 -6.87 -6.83 -3.55
N TYR A 100 -6.96 -5.75 -2.78
CA TYR A 100 -7.90 -4.66 -3.02
C TYR A 100 -7.56 -3.90 -4.32
N CYS A 101 -6.32 -3.44 -4.45
CA CYS A 101 -5.86 -2.66 -5.59
C CYS A 101 -6.00 -3.46 -6.89
N LYS A 102 -5.51 -4.71 -6.93
CA LYS A 102 -5.61 -5.56 -8.14
C LYS A 102 -7.05 -5.75 -8.61
N ARG A 103 -7.98 -6.07 -7.69
CA ARG A 103 -9.39 -6.27 -8.03
C ARG A 103 -10.02 -4.99 -8.58
N HIS A 104 -9.78 -3.86 -7.92
CA HIS A 104 -10.38 -2.60 -8.35
C HIS A 104 -9.77 -2.07 -9.65
N LEU A 105 -8.45 -2.23 -9.85
CA LEU A 105 -7.80 -1.83 -11.10
C LEU A 105 -8.34 -2.68 -12.27
N ALA A 106 -8.45 -3.99 -12.12
CA ALA A 106 -8.98 -4.88 -13.16
C ALA A 106 -10.46 -4.62 -13.49
N GLN A 107 -11.28 -4.22 -12.50
CA GLN A 107 -12.68 -3.88 -12.73
C GLN A 107 -12.88 -2.60 -13.54
N GLU A 108 -11.86 -1.73 -13.64
CA GLU A 108 -12.04 -0.36 -14.13
C GLU A 108 -11.05 0.06 -15.23
N GLU A 109 -10.53 -0.86 -16.04
CA GLU A 109 -9.63 -0.59 -17.18
C GLU A 109 -10.15 0.47 -18.19
N LYS A 110 -11.40 0.94 -18.08
CA LYS A 110 -11.96 2.03 -18.91
C LYS A 110 -12.34 3.31 -18.17
N ALA A 111 -12.25 3.40 -16.83
CA ALA A 111 -12.96 4.44 -16.07
C ALA A 111 -12.10 5.40 -15.21
N LYS A 112 -10.77 5.24 -15.13
CA LYS A 112 -9.98 5.78 -14.00
C LYS A 112 -9.08 7.00 -14.24
N GLN A 113 -9.61 8.03 -14.88
CA GLN A 113 -9.02 9.38 -14.76
C GLN A 113 -10.01 10.42 -14.20
N ASP A 114 -11.24 10.02 -13.87
CA ASP A 114 -12.15 10.92 -13.15
C ASP A 114 -11.82 10.95 -11.66
N THR A 115 -11.21 12.06 -11.24
CA THR A 115 -10.84 12.34 -9.85
C THR A 115 -12.05 12.48 -8.92
N ASN A 116 -13.26 12.67 -9.46
CA ASN A 116 -14.49 12.74 -8.66
C ASN A 116 -15.08 11.36 -8.35
N SER A 117 -14.65 10.32 -9.06
CA SER A 117 -15.20 8.97 -8.94
C SER A 117 -14.95 8.36 -7.56
N LYS A 118 -15.90 7.52 -7.10
CA LYS A 118 -15.74 6.75 -5.86
C LYS A 118 -14.52 5.84 -5.91
N SER A 119 -14.21 5.27 -7.09
CA SER A 119 -13.07 4.36 -7.19
C SER A 119 -11.73 5.09 -7.17
N TYR A 120 -11.60 6.29 -7.73
CA TYR A 120 -10.36 7.07 -7.61
C TYR A 120 -10.08 7.39 -6.14
N LYS A 121 -11.07 7.96 -5.45
CA LYS A 121 -10.96 8.31 -4.03
C LYS A 121 -10.64 7.10 -3.16
N SER A 122 -11.31 5.98 -3.44
CA SER A 122 -11.07 4.74 -2.71
C SER A 122 -9.67 4.19 -2.97
N LEU A 123 -9.20 4.10 -4.22
CA LEU A 123 -7.84 3.62 -4.50
C LEU A 123 -6.77 4.46 -3.77
N LYS A 124 -6.96 5.78 -3.68
CA LYS A 124 -6.07 6.65 -2.90
C LYS A 124 -6.08 6.33 -1.40
N ASN A 125 -7.22 6.01 -0.80
CA ASN A 125 -7.27 5.50 0.58
C ASN A 125 -6.46 4.22 0.77
N TRP A 126 -6.29 3.43 -0.30
CA TRP A 126 -5.48 2.20 -0.32
C TRP A 126 -4.03 2.44 -0.81
N GLY A 127 -3.58 3.70 -0.85
CA GLY A 127 -2.21 4.07 -1.17
C GLY A 127 -1.85 4.05 -2.66
N HIS A 128 -2.84 3.84 -3.54
CA HIS A 128 -2.66 3.85 -4.98
C HIS A 128 -3.31 5.10 -5.60
N ASP A 129 -2.51 5.98 -6.18
CA ASP A 129 -2.98 7.07 -7.00
C ASP A 129 -3.05 6.65 -8.48
N PRO A 130 -4.25 6.55 -9.08
CA PRO A 130 -4.41 6.17 -10.49
C PRO A 130 -3.77 7.13 -11.49
N LEU A 131 -3.42 8.35 -11.08
CA LEU A 131 -2.75 9.33 -11.95
C LEU A 131 -1.22 9.23 -11.88
N LYS A 132 -0.67 8.38 -11.01
CA LYS A 132 0.76 8.09 -10.93
C LYS A 132 1.06 6.79 -11.68
N THR A 133 1.67 6.95 -12.86
CA THR A 133 2.20 5.85 -13.69
C THR A 133 3.67 5.59 -13.41
#